data_AF-A0A9E2Q7Q0-F1
#
_entry.id   AF-A0A9E2Q7Q0-F1
#
_cell.length_a   1.000
_cell.length_b   1.000
_cell.length_c   1.000
_cell.angle_alpha   90.00
_cell.angle_beta   90.00
_cell.angle_gamma   90.00
#
_symmetry.space_group_name_H-M   'P 1'
#
loop_
_entity.id
_entity.type
_entity.pdbx_description
1 polymer ?
#
loop_
_entity_poly.entity_id
_entity_poly.type
_entity_poly.pdbx_seq_one_letter_code
_entity_poly.pdbx_strand_id
1 'polypeptide(L)'
;MRKIQGLTAQELADRAGITRGTLARIEHGEGGARTDALLAVLRVLGLNDRVVAAADPLDTDYGRMHAARADRTRVRRTREVP
;
A
#
# COMPACT_ATOMS: atom_id res chain seq x y z
N MET A 1 -7.91 2.28 13.49
CA MET A 1 -7.12 1.16 14.06
C MET A 1 -6.32 1.54 15.29
N ARG A 2 -5.53 2.63 15.29
CA ARG A 2 -4.71 3.00 16.47
C ARG A 2 -5.49 3.07 17.79
N LYS A 3 -6.74 3.57 17.77
CA LYS A 3 -7.63 3.63 18.93
C LYS A 3 -7.96 2.24 19.49
N ILE A 4 -8.20 1.26 18.61
CA ILE A 4 -8.46 -0.14 18.98
C ILE A 4 -7.20 -0.78 19.58
N GLN A 5 -6.02 -0.40 19.07
CA GLN A 5 -4.72 -0.87 19.56
C GLN A 5 -4.21 -0.08 20.79
N GLY A 6 -4.99 0.87 21.33
CA GLY A 6 -4.59 1.70 22.47
C GLY A 6 -3.44 2.68 22.19
N LEU A 7 -3.13 2.97 20.91
CA LEU A 7 -2.05 3.86 20.52
C LEU A 7 -2.52 5.30 20.35
N THR A 8 -1.79 6.23 20.95
CA THR A 8 -1.89 7.65 20.64
C THR A 8 -1.41 7.92 19.21
N ALA A 9 -1.78 9.08 18.66
CA ALA A 9 -1.29 9.50 17.35
C ALA A 9 0.24 9.69 17.35
N GLN A 10 0.82 10.17 18.46
CA GLN A 10 2.26 10.39 18.55
C GLN A 10 3.01 9.05 18.55
N GLU A 11 2.61 8.09 19.38
CA GLU A 11 3.26 6.78 19.45
C GLU A 11 3.22 6.02 18.12
N LEU A 12 2.09 6.09 17.40
CA LEU A 12 2.00 5.47 16.07
C LEU A 12 2.93 6.18 15.07
N ALA A 13 2.97 7.51 15.09
CA ALA A 13 3.85 8.27 14.21
C ALA A 13 5.34 7.96 14.48
N ASP A 14 5.73 7.87 15.75
CA ASP A 14 7.09 7.54 16.18
C ASP A 14 7.48 6.13 15.73
N ARG A 15 6.59 5.14 15.95
CA ARG A 15 6.83 3.75 15.50
C ARG A 15 6.89 3.62 13.98
N ALA A 16 6.17 4.47 13.25
CA ALA A 16 6.17 4.49 11.79
C ALA A 16 7.31 5.35 11.21
N GLY A 17 8.09 6.05 12.05
CA GLY A 17 9.19 6.91 11.60
C GLY A 17 8.74 8.15 10.83
N ILE A 18 7.55 8.70 11.15
CA ILE A 18 6.97 9.86 10.47
C ILE A 18 6.56 10.95 11.47
N THR A 19 6.32 12.17 10.98
CA THR A 19 5.76 13.22 11.83
C THR A 19 4.29 12.96 12.16
N ARG A 20 3.84 13.37 13.35
CA ARG A 20 2.42 13.33 13.73
C ARG A 20 1.52 14.07 12.74
N GLY A 21 2.00 15.16 12.13
CA GLY A 21 1.29 15.87 11.06
C GLY A 21 1.10 15.01 9.80
N THR A 22 2.11 14.23 9.41
CA THR A 22 1.98 13.28 8.29
C THR A 22 0.98 12.18 8.61
N LEU A 23 1.00 11.63 9.82
CA LEU A 23 -0.01 10.68 10.28
C LEU A 23 -1.41 11.30 10.25
N ALA A 24 -1.58 12.54 10.72
CA ALA A 24 -2.86 13.23 10.68
C ALA A 24 -3.39 13.34 9.25
N ARG A 25 -2.58 13.78 8.28
CA ARG A 25 -3.00 13.82 6.87
C ARG A 25 -3.46 12.45 6.37
N ILE A 26 -2.72 11.38 6.69
CA ILE A 26 -3.10 10.00 6.36
C ILE A 26 -4.46 9.63 6.98
N GLU A 27 -4.69 9.95 8.26
CA GLU A 27 -5.95 9.64 8.96
C GLU A 27 -7.15 10.41 8.39
N HIS A 28 -6.95 11.62 7.86
CA HIS A 28 -8.00 12.45 7.26
C HIS A 28 -8.15 12.23 5.75
N GLY A 29 -7.31 11.38 5.12
CA GLY A 29 -7.32 11.16 3.68
C GLY A 29 -6.84 12.37 2.87
N GLU A 30 -6.03 13.24 3.49
CA GLU A 30 -5.44 14.39 2.82
C GLU A 30 -4.25 13.99 1.96
N GLY A 31 -4.11 14.65 0.80
CA GLY A 31 -3.00 14.41 -0.12
C GLY A 31 -1.62 14.80 0.45
N GLY A 32 -0.56 14.37 -0.25
CA GLY A 32 0.82 14.77 0.07
C GLY A 32 1.54 13.87 1.09
N ALA A 33 0.88 12.86 1.65
CA ALA A 33 1.61 11.76 2.28
C ALA A 33 2.28 10.91 1.20
N ARG A 34 3.56 10.61 1.39
CA ARG A 34 4.30 9.71 0.51
C ARG A 34 3.81 8.27 0.73
N THR A 35 3.85 7.45 -0.32
CA THR A 35 3.40 6.05 -0.26
C THR A 35 4.17 5.21 0.76
N ASP A 36 5.47 5.48 0.93
CA ASP A 36 6.32 4.85 1.95
C ASP A 36 5.81 5.12 3.37
N ALA A 37 5.38 6.34 3.68
CA ALA A 37 4.79 6.71 4.96
C ALA A 37 3.49 5.94 5.25
N LEU A 38 2.62 5.81 4.24
CA LEU A 38 1.40 5.01 4.37
C LEU A 38 1.71 3.53 4.68
N LEU A 39 2.63 2.93 3.92
CA LEU A 39 3.04 1.54 4.12
C LEU A 39 3.71 1.32 5.49
N ALA A 40 4.49 2.28 5.99
CA ALA A 40 5.07 2.24 7.32
C ALA A 40 4.00 2.20 8.42
N VAL A 41 2.96 3.05 8.32
CA VAL A 41 1.82 3.03 9.25
C VAL A 41 1.09 1.68 9.19
N LEU A 42 0.82 1.16 8.00
CA LEU A 42 0.16 -0.14 7.82
C LEU A 42 0.97 -1.28 8.45
N ARG A 43 2.30 -1.22 8.38
CA ARG A 43 3.20 -2.18 9.05
C ARG A 43 3.06 -2.14 10.57
N VAL A 44 3.10 -0.95 11.18
CA VAL A 44 2.94 -0.80 12.64
C VAL A 44 1.57 -1.30 13.09
N LEU A 45 0.54 -1.09 12.29
CA LEU A 45 -0.82 -1.55 12.57
C LEU A 45 -1.02 -3.06 12.34
N GLY A 46 -0.03 -3.80 11.84
CA GLY A 46 -0.13 -5.22 11.53
C GLY A 46 -0.98 -5.54 10.30
N LEU A 47 -1.16 -4.58 9.39
CA LEU A 47 -1.97 -4.72 8.18
C LEU A 47 -1.14 -5.03 6.93
N ASN A 48 0.19 -5.01 7.03
CA ASN A 48 1.08 -5.18 5.89
C ASN A 48 0.85 -6.51 5.14
N ASP A 49 0.71 -7.63 5.87
CA ASP A 49 0.53 -8.95 5.23
C ASP A 49 -0.78 -9.04 4.45
N ARG A 50 -1.84 -8.41 4.96
CA ARG A 50 -3.14 -8.32 4.26
C ARG A 50 -3.03 -7.49 2.99
N VAL A 51 -2.26 -6.41 3.01
CA VAL A 51 -2.04 -5.56 1.84
C VAL A 51 -1.17 -6.28 0.81
N VAL A 52 -0.15 -7.02 1.24
CA VAL A 52 0.68 -7.85 0.34
C VAL A 52 -0.15 -8.95 -0.30
N ALA A 53 -0.97 -9.67 0.48
CA ALA A 53 -1.87 -10.68 -0.06
C ALA A 53 -2.86 -10.09 -1.08
N ALA A 54 -3.47 -8.95 -0.76
CA ALA A 54 -4.38 -8.26 -1.68
C ALA A 54 -3.70 -7.73 -2.97
N ALA A 55 -2.36 -7.61 -2.96
CA ALA A 55 -1.58 -7.20 -4.11
C ALA A 55 -1.15 -8.37 -5.00
N ASP A 56 -1.43 -9.63 -4.63
CA ASP A 56 -1.18 -10.78 -5.49
C ASP A 56 -2.10 -10.71 -6.73
N PRO A 57 -1.56 -10.60 -7.95
CA PRO A 57 -2.37 -10.57 -9.15
C PRO A 57 -3.22 -11.84 -9.32
N LEU A 58 -2.72 -12.99 -8.88
CA LEU A 58 -3.41 -14.28 -9.02
C LEU A 58 -4.62 -14.43 -8.09
N ASP A 59 -4.74 -13.55 -7.10
CA ASP A 59 -5.95 -13.45 -6.27
C ASP A 59 -7.08 -12.65 -6.94
N THR A 60 -6.81 -12.00 -8.07
CA THR A 60 -7.81 -11.22 -8.84
C THR A 60 -8.33 -11.97 -10.07
N ASP A 61 -9.60 -11.75 -10.45
CA ASP A 61 -10.18 -12.32 -11.69
C ASP A 61 -9.39 -11.90 -12.93
N TYR A 62 -9.04 -10.62 -13.01
CA TYR A 62 -8.27 -10.07 -14.13
C TYR A 62 -6.88 -10.70 -14.23
N GLY A 63 -6.19 -10.85 -13.09
CA GLY A 63 -4.85 -11.45 -13.07
C GLY A 63 -4.89 -12.94 -13.41
N ARG A 64 -5.86 -13.70 -12.90
CA ARG A 64 -6.06 -15.11 -13.31
C ARG A 64 -6.33 -15.26 -14.80
N MET A 65 -7.21 -14.43 -15.37
CA MET A 65 -7.50 -14.41 -16.81
C MET A 65 -6.25 -14.14 -17.66
N HIS A 66 -5.24 -13.48 -17.08
CA HIS A 66 -4.00 -13.12 -17.74
C HIS A 66 -2.76 -13.82 -17.16
N ALA A 67 -2.92 -14.92 -16.42
CA ALA A 67 -1.83 -15.61 -15.73
C ALA A 67 -0.70 -16.06 -16.68
N ALA A 68 -1.00 -16.38 -17.94
CA ALA A 68 -0.01 -16.69 -18.97
C ALA A 68 0.99 -15.54 -19.26
N ARG A 69 0.78 -14.35 -18.70
CA ARG A 69 1.70 -13.21 -18.78
C ARG A 69 2.71 -13.17 -17.63
N ALA A 70 2.60 -14.02 -16.62
CA ALA A 70 3.44 -13.99 -15.42
C ALA A 70 4.93 -14.18 -15.72
N ASP A 71 5.27 -15.01 -16.71
CA ASP A 71 6.67 -15.27 -17.09
C ASP A 71 7.30 -14.16 -17.95
N ARG A 72 6.56 -13.07 -18.23
CA ARG A 72 7.08 -11.97 -19.04
C ARG A 72 8.03 -11.11 -18.23
N THR A 73 9.30 -11.06 -18.64
CA THR A 73 10.29 -10.14 -18.07
C THR A 73 9.96 -8.66 -18.33
N ARG A 74 9.30 -8.34 -19.46
CA ARG A 74 8.87 -6.97 -19.77
C ARG A 74 7.66 -6.95 -20.69
N VAL A 75 6.69 -6.09 -20.40
CA VAL A 75 5.58 -5.80 -21.32
C VAL A 75 6.04 -4.75 -22.35
N ARG A 76 6.00 -5.10 -23.64
CA ARG A 76 6.18 -4.16 -24.75
C ARG A 76 4.84 -3.96 -25.44
N ARG A 77 4.46 -2.71 -25.73
CA ARG A 77 3.39 -2.43 -26.67
C ARG A 77 4.00 -2.29 -28.06
N THR A 78 3.51 -3.08 -29.02
CA THR A 78 3.76 -2.77 -30.43
C THR A 78 3.07 -1.44 -30.70
N ARG A 79 3.82 -0.45 -31.21
CA ARG A 79 3.24 0.81 -31.65
C ARG A 79 2.40 0.46 -32.88
N GLU A 80 1.07 0.56 -32.78
CA GLU A 80 0.22 0.57 -33.97
C GLU A 80 0.66 1.77 -34.80
N VAL A 81 1.17 1.49 -36.00
CA VAL A 81 1.46 2.51 -37.00
C VAL A 81 0.12 2.79 -37.67
N PRO A 82 -0.31 4.06 -37.76
CA PRO A 82 -1.59 4.43 -38.38
C PRO A 82 -1.66 4.05 -39.86
#